data_AF-A0A0F8D0G6-F1
#
_entry.id   AF-A0A0F8D0G6-F1
#
_cell.length_a   1.000
_cell.length_b   1.000
_cell.length_c   1.000
_cell.angle_alpha   90.00
_cell.angle_beta   90.00
_cell.angle_gamma   90.00
#
_symmetry.space_group_name_H-M   'P 1'
#
loop_
_entity.id
_entity.type
_entity.pdbx_description
1 polymer ?
#
loop_
_entity_poly.entity_id
_entity_poly.type
_entity_poly.pdbx_seq_one_letter_code
_entity_poly.pdbx_strand_id
1 'polypeptide(L)'
;MGKENEEPAEEELAEEELAEEELAEEELAEEELAEEELAEEELAEEELAEQGEEFSELIKYTVPGYVLGLLAGVFLDSQGYQRSPIGQWLVRTLAGEGESIFEGIFSIRQRLRKAEGSMAEAYGWGKFFGIAVPWIIDLGSRLAGVDVYGIEGFYIPYFYALSDQIGANISGMLFLRRAEGSWKAGFSRYVRHPVMLASLFVITLVPVGLFGIRVLGFSPTTQTYTALETIAANLCWIPPLVGWLNEKYR
;
A
#
# COMPACT_ATOMS: atom_id res chain seq x y z
N MET A 1 -78.54 -7.03 -41.35
CA MET A 1 -77.12 -7.35 -41.63
C MET A 1 -76.49 -6.06 -42.09
N GLY A 2 -75.61 -5.48 -41.28
CA GLY A 2 -75.06 -4.14 -41.52
C GLY A 2 -74.33 -3.65 -40.27
N LYS A 3 -73.24 -4.34 -39.94
CA LYS A 3 -72.22 -3.93 -38.97
C LYS A 3 -70.91 -4.48 -39.51
N GLU A 4 -70.29 -3.80 -40.46
CA GLU A 4 -68.89 -4.05 -40.81
C GLU A 4 -68.25 -2.71 -41.21
N ASN A 5 -67.03 -2.51 -40.72
CA ASN A 5 -66.00 -1.53 -41.14
C ASN A 5 -65.95 -0.15 -40.46
N GLU A 6 -65.61 -0.11 -39.17
CA GLU A 6 -64.83 1.02 -38.60
C GLU A 6 -63.59 0.58 -37.78
N GLU A 7 -63.35 -0.72 -37.54
CA GLU A 7 -62.31 -1.19 -36.59
C GLU A 7 -60.82 -1.21 -37.04
N PRO A 8 -60.38 -1.17 -38.32
CA PRO A 8 -58.97 -1.41 -38.63
C PRO A 8 -58.03 -0.19 -38.44
N ALA A 9 -58.55 1.04 -38.41
CA ALA A 9 -57.73 2.25 -38.35
C ALA A 9 -57.32 2.65 -36.92
N GLU A 10 -58.11 2.25 -35.91
CA GLU A 10 -57.79 2.50 -34.50
C GLU A 10 -56.77 1.48 -33.97
N GLU A 11 -56.76 0.24 -34.50
CA GLU A 11 -55.74 -0.78 -34.16
C GLU A 11 -54.36 -0.43 -34.73
N GLU A 12 -54.27 0.02 -35.99
CA GLU A 12 -52.98 0.44 -36.61
C GLU A 12 -52.34 1.64 -35.88
N LEU A 13 -53.16 2.62 -35.47
CA LEU A 13 -52.68 3.79 -34.71
C LEU A 13 -52.22 3.43 -33.29
N ALA A 14 -52.88 2.45 -32.65
CA ALA A 14 -52.49 1.96 -31.33
C ALA A 14 -51.19 1.12 -31.38
N GLU A 15 -50.96 0.37 -32.47
CA GLU A 15 -49.71 -0.34 -32.70
C GLU A 15 -48.54 0.62 -32.99
N GLU A 16 -48.77 1.71 -33.74
CA GLU A 16 -47.74 2.76 -33.96
C GLU A 16 -47.37 3.51 -32.66
N GLU A 17 -48.35 3.92 -31.84
CA GLU A 17 -48.06 4.59 -30.55
C GLU A 17 -47.28 3.68 -29.58
N LEU A 18 -47.62 2.39 -29.52
CA LEU A 18 -46.90 1.42 -28.69
C LEU A 18 -45.46 1.18 -29.18
N ALA A 19 -45.24 1.18 -30.51
CA ALA A 19 -43.91 1.03 -31.08
C ALA A 19 -43.04 2.28 -30.86
N GLU A 20 -43.63 3.48 -30.89
CA GLU A 20 -42.92 4.73 -30.54
C GLU A 20 -42.58 4.80 -29.04
N GLU A 21 -43.45 4.33 -28.15
CA GLU A 21 -43.15 4.23 -26.70
C GLU A 21 -42.02 3.22 -26.41
N GLU A 22 -42.03 2.02 -27.01
CA GLU A 22 -40.95 1.03 -26.82
C GLU A 22 -39.60 1.56 -27.30
N LEU A 23 -39.55 2.24 -28.46
CA LEU A 23 -38.32 2.84 -28.98
C LEU A 23 -37.79 3.97 -28.09
N ALA A 24 -38.68 4.78 -27.50
CA ALA A 24 -38.30 5.83 -26.58
C ALA A 24 -37.77 5.28 -25.23
N GLU A 25 -38.33 4.16 -24.74
CA GLU A 25 -37.81 3.47 -23.56
C GLU A 25 -36.43 2.83 -23.84
N GLU A 26 -36.21 2.25 -25.02
CA GLU A 26 -34.89 1.72 -25.43
C GLU A 26 -33.82 2.82 -25.52
N GLU A 27 -34.11 3.96 -26.16
CA GLU A 27 -33.15 5.08 -26.24
C GLU A 27 -32.78 5.63 -24.86
N LEU A 28 -33.76 5.78 -23.95
CA LEU A 28 -33.50 6.23 -22.58
C LEU A 28 -32.66 5.23 -21.77
N ALA A 29 -32.89 3.93 -21.96
CA ALA A 29 -32.09 2.89 -21.32
C ALA A 29 -30.65 2.85 -21.85
N GLU A 30 -30.44 3.08 -23.16
CA GLU A 30 -29.11 3.20 -23.73
C GLU A 30 -28.39 4.47 -23.25
N GLU A 31 -29.08 5.61 -23.13
CA GLU A 31 -28.51 6.83 -22.56
C GLU A 31 -28.12 6.68 -21.09
N GLU A 32 -28.97 6.07 -20.24
CA GLU A 32 -28.64 5.81 -18.83
C GLU A 32 -27.42 4.87 -18.71
N LEU A 33 -27.35 3.81 -19.51
CA LEU A 33 -26.19 2.90 -19.50
C LEU A 33 -24.90 3.59 -19.98
N ALA A 34 -24.99 4.47 -20.98
CA ALA A 34 -23.85 5.23 -21.46
C ALA A 34 -23.37 6.28 -20.44
N GLU A 35 -24.29 6.93 -19.72
CA GLU A 35 -23.95 7.82 -18.61
C GLU A 35 -23.32 7.06 -17.44
N GLU A 36 -23.82 5.86 -17.11
CA GLU A 36 -23.22 4.99 -16.09
C GLU A 36 -21.80 4.54 -16.49
N GLU A 37 -21.58 4.09 -17.73
CA GLU A 37 -20.25 3.70 -18.21
C GLU A 37 -19.26 4.88 -18.17
N LEU A 38 -19.66 6.08 -18.61
CA LEU A 38 -18.81 7.27 -18.57
C LEU A 38 -18.48 7.70 -17.14
N ALA A 39 -19.43 7.61 -16.22
CA ALA A 39 -19.20 7.92 -14.80
C ALA A 39 -18.26 6.89 -14.15
N GLU A 40 -18.37 5.60 -14.50
CA GLU A 40 -17.42 4.58 -14.06
C GLU A 40 -16.02 4.80 -14.63
N GLU A 41 -15.90 5.21 -15.90
CA GLU A 41 -14.62 5.55 -16.53
C GLU A 41 -13.95 6.78 -15.88
N GLU A 42 -14.68 7.86 -15.64
CA GLU A 42 -14.14 9.06 -14.98
C GLU A 42 -13.67 8.74 -13.54
N LEU A 43 -14.45 7.98 -12.77
CA LEU A 43 -14.06 7.55 -11.42
C LEU A 43 -12.82 6.66 -11.44
N ALA A 44 -12.72 5.74 -12.41
CA ALA A 44 -11.55 4.89 -12.57
C ALA A 44 -10.29 5.70 -12.95
N GLU A 45 -10.42 6.72 -13.79
CA GLU A 45 -9.31 7.63 -14.12
C GLU A 45 -8.86 8.47 -12.91
N GLU A 46 -9.79 8.97 -12.10
CA GLU A 46 -9.48 9.69 -10.86
C GLU A 46 -8.76 8.78 -9.84
N GLU A 47 -9.25 7.56 -9.61
CA GLU A 47 -8.60 6.59 -8.70
C GLU A 47 -7.18 6.23 -9.20
N LEU A 48 -6.99 6.03 -10.50
CA LEU A 48 -5.69 5.77 -11.12
C LEU A 48 -4.69 6.93 -10.94
N ALA A 49 -5.18 8.16 -11.06
CA ALA A 49 -4.37 9.35 -10.86
C ALA A 49 -3.93 9.47 -9.40
N GLU A 50 -4.85 9.28 -8.43
CA GLU A 50 -4.54 9.31 -7.01
C GLU A 50 -3.54 8.21 -6.61
N GLN A 51 -3.71 6.97 -7.09
CA GLN A 51 -2.76 5.88 -6.83
C GLN A 51 -1.39 6.11 -7.46
N GLY A 52 -1.36 6.69 -8.67
CA GLY A 52 -0.12 7.06 -9.34
C GLY A 52 0.65 8.15 -8.59
N GLU A 53 -0.06 9.11 -8.01
CA GLU A 53 0.52 10.13 -7.13
C GLU A 53 1.04 9.52 -5.82
N GLU A 54 0.26 8.66 -5.16
CA GLU A 54 0.68 7.97 -3.93
C GLU A 54 1.97 7.15 -4.16
N PHE A 55 2.05 6.39 -5.25
CA PHE A 55 3.25 5.64 -5.62
C PHE A 55 4.45 6.56 -5.91
N SER A 56 4.21 7.67 -6.61
CA SER A 56 5.24 8.68 -6.89
C SER A 56 5.77 9.32 -5.61
N GLU A 57 4.89 9.65 -4.66
CA GLU A 57 5.27 10.17 -3.36
C GLU A 57 6.04 9.17 -2.52
N LEU A 58 5.60 7.91 -2.50
CA LEU A 58 6.31 6.82 -1.85
C LEU A 58 7.78 6.79 -2.28
N ILE A 59 8.03 6.65 -3.60
CA ILE A 59 9.39 6.59 -4.15
C ILE A 59 10.20 7.86 -3.80
N LYS A 60 9.57 9.04 -3.85
CA LYS A 60 10.24 10.31 -3.50
C LYS A 60 10.77 10.30 -2.07
N TYR A 61 10.10 9.62 -1.14
CA TYR A 61 10.52 9.56 0.27
C TYR A 61 11.37 8.34 0.61
N THR A 62 11.14 7.19 -0.04
CA THR A 62 11.93 5.97 0.20
C THR A 62 13.37 6.10 -0.30
N VAL A 63 13.58 6.66 -1.51
CA VAL A 63 14.91 6.76 -2.13
C VAL A 63 15.89 7.61 -1.29
N PRO A 64 15.53 8.79 -0.77
CA PRO A 64 16.37 9.54 0.16
C PRO A 64 16.77 8.73 1.40
N GLY A 65 15.86 7.93 1.96
CA GLY A 65 16.14 7.03 3.08
C GLY A 65 17.26 6.04 2.75
N TYR A 66 17.16 5.37 1.60
CA TYR A 66 18.17 4.43 1.13
C TYR A 66 19.54 5.10 0.94
N VAL A 67 19.55 6.26 0.28
CA VAL A 67 20.79 7.02 0.04
C VAL A 67 21.42 7.44 1.36
N LEU A 68 20.65 7.99 2.30
CA LEU A 68 21.15 8.42 3.59
C LEU A 68 21.62 7.26 4.46
N GLY A 69 20.90 6.14 4.45
CA GLY A 69 21.32 4.91 5.14
C GLY A 69 22.64 4.37 4.61
N LEU A 70 22.83 4.36 3.28
CA LEU A 70 24.09 3.95 2.66
C LEU A 70 25.24 4.91 2.98
N LEU A 71 25.00 6.22 2.86
CA LEU A 71 26.01 7.23 3.19
C LEU A 71 26.42 7.16 4.66
N ALA A 72 25.46 7.00 5.57
CA ALA A 72 25.72 6.80 6.99
C ALA A 72 26.52 5.51 7.23
N GLY A 73 26.16 4.42 6.54
CA GLY A 73 26.89 3.15 6.62
C GLY A 73 28.35 3.28 6.21
N VAL A 74 28.61 3.83 5.02
CA VAL A 74 29.96 4.06 4.49
C VAL A 74 30.76 4.99 5.42
N PHE A 75 30.13 6.06 5.90
CA PHE A 75 30.77 6.99 6.82
C PHE A 75 31.17 6.29 8.12
N LEU A 76 30.26 5.58 8.77
CA LEU A 76 30.54 4.89 10.03
C LEU A 76 31.61 3.80 9.87
N ASP A 77 31.57 3.06 8.75
CA ASP A 77 32.60 2.08 8.43
C ASP A 77 33.97 2.73 8.25
N SER A 78 34.05 3.90 7.61
CA SER A 78 35.30 4.67 7.45
C SER A 78 35.89 5.16 8.78
N GLN A 79 35.03 5.39 9.78
CA GLN A 79 35.42 5.87 11.11
C GLN A 79 35.72 4.72 12.09
N GLY A 80 35.63 3.45 11.67
CA GLY A 80 35.89 2.31 12.55
C GLY A 80 34.69 1.87 13.39
N TYR A 81 33.47 2.29 13.05
CA TYR A 81 32.24 1.95 13.77
C TYR A 81 31.46 0.79 13.14
N GLN A 82 32.14 -0.15 12.48
CA GLN A 82 31.52 -1.22 11.67
C GLN A 82 30.50 -2.05 12.46
N ARG A 83 30.76 -2.29 13.75
CA ARG A 83 29.91 -3.10 14.65
C ARG A 83 29.25 -2.30 15.77
N SER A 84 29.20 -0.97 15.64
CA SER A 84 28.53 -0.11 16.61
C SER A 84 27.03 -0.44 16.66
N PRO A 85 26.46 -0.79 17.84
CA PRO A 85 25.02 -1.04 17.97
C PRO A 85 24.19 0.20 17.62
N ILE A 86 24.65 1.38 18.06
CA ILE A 86 24.00 2.66 17.75
C ILE A 86 24.11 2.97 16.26
N GLY A 87 25.27 2.66 15.65
CA GLY A 87 25.46 2.80 14.21
C GLY A 87 24.48 1.93 13.40
N GLN A 88 24.30 0.67 13.82
CA GLN A 88 23.35 -0.24 13.17
C GLN A 88 21.91 0.23 13.31
N TRP A 89 21.51 0.64 14.51
CA TRP A 89 20.20 1.20 14.75
C TRP A 89 19.94 2.41 13.83
N LEU A 90 20.88 3.35 13.76
CA LEU A 90 20.78 4.54 12.91
C LEU A 90 20.64 4.16 11.43
N VAL A 91 21.51 3.28 10.94
CA VAL A 91 21.53 2.88 9.53
C VAL A 91 20.25 2.13 9.17
N ARG A 92 19.80 1.19 9.99
CA ARG A 92 18.53 0.46 9.76
C ARG A 92 17.34 1.40 9.78
N THR A 93 17.33 2.38 10.66
CA THR A 93 16.27 3.38 10.75
C THR A 93 16.23 4.23 9.47
N LEU A 94 17.37 4.74 9.01
CA LEU A 94 17.42 5.54 7.78
C LEU A 94 17.06 4.73 6.52
N ALA A 95 17.58 3.51 6.42
CA ALA A 95 17.39 2.63 5.27
C ALA A 95 16.01 1.97 5.22
N GLY A 96 15.44 1.63 6.38
CA GLY A 96 14.18 0.89 6.49
C GLY A 96 12.98 1.80 6.66
N GLU A 97 13.09 2.79 7.55
CA GLU A 97 12.00 3.67 7.98
C GLU A 97 12.13 5.08 7.38
N GLY A 98 13.04 5.27 6.41
CA GLY A 98 13.34 6.58 5.85
C GLY A 98 12.10 7.26 5.26
N GLU A 99 11.27 6.51 4.53
CA GLU A 99 10.01 6.98 3.96
C GLU A 99 9.09 7.59 5.03
N SER A 100 8.77 6.80 6.06
CA SER A 100 7.89 7.17 7.17
C SER A 100 8.43 8.36 7.96
N ILE A 101 9.75 8.46 8.09
CA ILE A 101 10.42 9.61 8.71
C ILE A 101 10.29 10.87 7.84
N PHE A 102 10.57 10.79 6.54
CA PHE A 102 10.53 11.96 5.66
C PHE A 102 9.11 12.47 5.46
N GLU A 103 8.14 11.58 5.30
CA GLU A 103 6.72 11.92 5.23
C GLU A 103 6.22 12.52 6.56
N GLY A 104 6.61 11.93 7.70
CA GLY A 104 6.30 12.46 9.03
C GLY A 104 6.88 13.88 9.25
N ILE A 105 8.13 14.12 8.82
CA ILE A 105 8.75 15.44 8.92
C ILE A 105 8.10 16.45 7.96
N PHE A 106 7.75 16.02 6.75
CA PHE A 106 7.11 16.87 5.76
C PHE A 106 5.71 17.32 6.21
N SER A 107 4.89 16.38 6.70
CA SER A 107 3.57 16.68 7.26
C SER A 107 3.65 17.64 8.46
N ILE A 108 4.63 17.47 9.35
CA ILE A 108 4.89 18.41 10.46
C ILE A 108 5.33 19.80 9.96
N ARG A 109 6.17 19.87 8.92
CA ARG A 109 6.58 21.17 8.32
C ARG A 109 5.44 21.88 7.62
N GLN A 110 4.57 21.15 6.95
CA GLN A 110 3.38 21.71 6.30
C GLN A 110 2.41 22.27 7.36
N ARG A 111 2.26 21.60 8.50
CA ARG A 111 1.54 22.08 9.70
C ARG A 111 2.12 23.37 10.27
N LEU A 112 3.44 23.52 10.36
CA LEU A 112 4.08 24.77 10.81
C LEU A 112 3.79 25.95 9.86
N ARG A 113 3.45 25.66 8.59
CA ARG A 113 3.01 26.67 7.60
C ARG A 113 1.49 26.86 7.53
N LYS A 114 0.68 25.86 7.88
CA LYS A 114 -0.79 25.89 7.88
C LYS A 114 -1.30 25.24 9.17
N ALA A 115 -1.56 26.07 10.16
CA ALA A 115 -2.06 25.64 11.46
C ALA A 115 -3.56 25.35 11.39
N GLU A 116 -3.95 24.11 11.10
CA GLU A 116 -5.27 23.58 11.44
C GLU A 116 -5.19 22.05 11.56
N GLY A 117 -5.54 21.53 12.74
CA GLY A 117 -5.46 20.11 13.08
C GLY A 117 -6.75 19.38 12.70
N SER A 118 -6.64 18.36 11.86
CA SER A 118 -7.71 17.42 11.47
C SER A 118 -7.07 16.19 10.81
N MET A 119 -7.52 14.97 11.15
CA MET A 119 -7.18 13.61 10.62
C MET A 119 -5.71 13.22 10.42
N ALA A 120 -4.88 14.05 9.78
CA ALA A 120 -3.45 13.85 9.58
C ALA A 120 -2.66 13.71 10.88
N GLU A 121 -3.15 14.27 12.00
CA GLU A 121 -2.51 14.13 13.32
C GLU A 121 -2.60 12.68 13.84
N ALA A 122 -3.76 12.03 13.68
CA ALA A 122 -3.92 10.61 14.05
C ALA A 122 -3.09 9.68 13.15
N TYR A 123 -2.96 10.01 11.87
CA TYR A 123 -2.17 9.27 10.90
C TYR A 123 -0.66 9.39 11.16
N GLY A 124 -0.17 10.62 11.45
CA GLY A 124 1.22 10.87 11.83
C GLY A 124 1.64 10.20 13.14
N TRP A 125 0.74 10.15 14.14
CA TRP A 125 0.98 9.36 15.36
C TRP A 125 1.01 7.87 15.06
N GLY A 126 0.12 7.36 14.19
CA GLY A 126 0.11 5.96 13.76
C GLY A 126 1.44 5.52 13.14
N LYS A 127 1.97 6.30 12.18
CA LYS A 127 3.29 6.04 11.57
C LYS A 127 4.44 6.18 12.58
N PHE A 128 4.39 7.18 13.46
CA PHE A 128 5.39 7.33 14.52
C PHE A 128 5.42 6.15 15.51
N PHE A 129 4.27 5.57 15.84
CA PHE A 129 4.19 4.35 16.64
C PHE A 129 4.66 3.11 15.86
N GLY A 130 4.47 3.07 14.54
CA GLY A 130 5.01 2.04 13.64
C GLY A 130 6.53 1.95 13.71
N ILE A 131 7.22 3.10 13.62
CA ILE A 131 8.69 3.22 13.70
C ILE A 131 9.24 2.75 15.05
N ALA A 132 8.47 2.86 16.14
CA ALA A 132 8.90 2.45 17.47
C ALA A 132 8.99 0.92 17.63
N VAL A 133 8.17 0.15 16.88
CA VAL A 133 8.12 -1.31 17.00
C VAL A 133 9.47 -1.97 16.64
N PRO A 134 10.09 -1.68 15.48
CA PRO A 134 11.42 -2.20 15.15
C PRO A 134 12.48 -1.85 16.20
N TRP A 135 12.43 -0.63 16.75
CA TRP A 135 13.40 -0.19 17.75
C TRP A 135 13.29 -0.98 19.05
N ILE A 136 12.06 -1.23 19.51
CA ILE A 136 11.79 -2.04 20.71
C ILE A 136 12.26 -3.47 20.47
N ILE A 137 11.98 -4.03 19.28
CA ILE A 137 12.41 -5.38 18.92
C ILE A 137 13.94 -5.46 18.90
N ASP A 138 14.64 -4.57 18.18
CA ASP A 138 16.11 -4.56 18.08
C ASP A 138 16.76 -4.41 19.46
N LEU A 139 16.31 -3.45 20.27
CA LEU A 139 16.81 -3.26 21.62
C LEU A 139 16.54 -4.48 22.50
N GLY A 140 15.32 -5.02 22.47
CA GLY A 140 14.92 -6.21 23.22
C GLY A 140 15.75 -7.43 22.85
N SER A 141 15.98 -7.67 21.57
CA SER A 141 16.83 -8.75 21.05
C SER A 141 18.26 -8.64 21.57
N ARG A 142 18.84 -7.44 21.53
CA ARG A 142 20.20 -7.20 22.07
C ARG A 142 20.27 -7.43 23.57
N LEU A 143 19.28 -6.97 24.32
CA LEU A 143 19.20 -7.18 25.77
C LEU A 143 19.01 -8.68 26.11
N ALA A 144 18.34 -9.44 25.24
CA ALA A 144 18.19 -10.88 25.35
C ALA A 144 19.44 -11.68 24.90
N GLY A 145 20.49 -11.00 24.41
CA GLY A 145 21.74 -11.65 23.98
C GLY A 145 21.68 -12.29 22.60
N VAL A 146 20.68 -11.95 21.77
CA VAL A 146 20.55 -12.44 20.39
C VAL A 146 21.75 -12.02 19.55
N ASP A 147 22.32 -12.94 18.78
CA ASP A 147 23.33 -12.59 17.80
C ASP A 147 22.69 -11.89 16.58
N VAL A 148 22.72 -10.55 16.61
CA VAL A 148 22.20 -9.68 15.54
C VAL A 148 22.87 -9.96 14.19
N TYR A 149 24.13 -10.43 14.20
CA TYR A 149 24.93 -10.70 13.01
C TYR A 149 24.74 -12.12 12.49
N GLY A 150 24.30 -13.03 13.36
CA GLY A 150 24.09 -14.44 13.06
C GLY A 150 22.71 -14.73 12.48
N ILE A 151 22.35 -16.01 12.39
CA ILE A 151 21.05 -16.44 11.87
C ILE A 151 19.92 -15.95 12.77
N GLU A 152 20.12 -15.89 14.08
CA GLU A 152 19.10 -15.52 15.06
C GLU A 152 18.57 -14.10 14.83
N GLY A 153 19.42 -13.16 14.40
CA GLY A 153 19.04 -11.75 14.17
C GLY A 153 18.34 -11.46 12.84
N PHE A 154 17.96 -12.46 12.04
CA PHE A 154 17.42 -12.25 10.68
C PHE A 154 16.12 -11.43 10.66
N TYR A 155 15.31 -11.51 11.72
CA TYR A 155 14.02 -10.82 11.81
C TYR A 155 14.16 -9.32 12.12
N ILE A 156 15.32 -8.87 12.61
CA ILE A 156 15.53 -7.46 12.95
C ILE A 156 15.41 -6.58 11.70
N PRO A 157 16.20 -6.78 10.62
CA PRO A 157 16.05 -5.99 9.39
C PRO A 157 14.67 -6.15 8.75
N TYR A 158 14.00 -7.30 8.92
CA TYR A 158 12.62 -7.51 8.46
C TYR A 158 11.65 -6.52 9.09
N PHE A 159 11.69 -6.34 10.41
CA PHE A 159 10.78 -5.39 11.07
C PHE A 159 11.09 -3.94 10.69
N TYR A 160 12.36 -3.54 10.60
CA TYR A 160 12.72 -2.19 10.11
C TYR A 160 12.28 -1.93 8.67
N ALA A 161 12.13 -2.97 7.85
CA ALA A 161 11.80 -2.82 6.45
C ALA A 161 10.29 -2.86 6.20
N LEU A 162 9.53 -3.62 7.00
CA LEU A 162 8.16 -3.99 6.68
C LEU A 162 7.14 -3.73 7.80
N SER A 163 7.50 -3.07 8.90
CA SER A 163 6.58 -2.76 10.00
C SER A 163 5.32 -2.02 9.52
N ASP A 164 5.49 -1.02 8.67
CA ASP A 164 4.36 -0.26 8.10
C ASP A 164 3.47 -1.13 7.23
N GLN A 165 4.07 -1.99 6.41
CA GLN A 165 3.33 -2.90 5.54
C GLN A 165 2.54 -3.95 6.34
N ILE A 166 3.11 -4.47 7.44
CA ILE A 166 2.41 -5.36 8.38
C ILE A 166 1.22 -4.62 9.01
N GLY A 167 1.42 -3.39 9.45
CA GLY A 167 0.37 -2.53 10.01
C GLY A 167 -0.76 -2.25 9.02
N ALA A 168 -0.41 -1.93 7.77
CA ALA A 168 -1.35 -1.70 6.68
C ALA A 168 -2.16 -2.96 6.36
N ASN A 169 -1.51 -4.14 6.34
CA ASN A 169 -2.17 -5.41 6.05
C ASN A 169 -3.20 -5.80 7.14
N ILE A 170 -2.82 -5.64 8.42
CA ILE A 170 -3.73 -5.87 9.56
C ILE A 170 -4.90 -4.88 9.53
N SER A 171 -4.61 -3.59 9.31
CA SER A 171 -5.62 -2.54 9.27
C SER A 171 -6.59 -2.72 8.11
N GLY A 172 -6.08 -3.08 6.93
CA GLY A 172 -6.88 -3.40 5.75
C GLY A 172 -7.82 -4.58 5.99
N MET A 173 -7.34 -5.65 6.64
CA MET A 173 -8.21 -6.77 7.01
C MET A 173 -9.32 -6.35 7.98
N LEU A 174 -9.02 -5.51 8.98
CA LEU A 174 -10.02 -4.99 9.91
C LEU A 174 -11.03 -4.06 9.23
N PHE A 175 -10.59 -3.26 8.25
CA PHE A 175 -11.45 -2.42 7.42
C PHE A 175 -12.42 -3.29 6.60
N LEU A 176 -11.90 -4.27 5.86
CA LEU A 176 -12.72 -5.19 5.05
C LEU A 176 -13.72 -5.95 5.92
N ARG A 177 -13.33 -6.38 7.13
CA ARG A 177 -14.26 -6.99 8.09
C ARG A 177 -15.42 -6.06 8.47
N ARG A 178 -15.13 -4.77 8.69
CA ARG A 178 -16.16 -3.78 9.06
C ARG A 178 -17.07 -3.48 7.88
N ALA A 179 -16.51 -3.30 6.69
CA ALA A 179 -17.27 -3.03 5.47
C ALA A 179 -18.22 -4.19 5.11
N GLU A 180 -17.75 -5.42 5.22
CA GLU A 180 -18.51 -6.62 4.86
C GLU A 180 -19.40 -7.18 5.99
N GLY A 181 -19.37 -6.56 7.18
CA GLY A 181 -20.15 -6.97 8.35
C GLY A 181 -19.79 -8.33 8.98
N SER A 182 -18.93 -9.13 8.33
CA SER A 182 -18.52 -10.45 8.83
C SER A 182 -17.06 -10.80 8.49
N TRP A 183 -16.45 -11.64 9.31
CA TRP A 183 -15.09 -12.15 9.08
C TRP A 183 -14.97 -12.98 7.78
N LYS A 184 -15.99 -13.78 7.47
CA LYS A 184 -15.97 -14.65 6.30
C LYS A 184 -16.00 -13.85 4.99
N ALA A 185 -16.90 -12.86 4.91
CA ALA A 185 -16.99 -11.99 3.73
C ALA A 185 -15.76 -11.07 3.61
N GLY A 186 -15.28 -10.50 4.72
CA GLY A 186 -14.04 -9.72 4.73
C GLY A 186 -12.82 -10.51 4.24
N PHE A 187 -12.66 -11.77 4.69
CA PHE A 187 -11.56 -12.62 4.24
C PHE A 187 -11.71 -13.02 2.77
N SER A 188 -12.93 -13.32 2.33
CA SER A 188 -13.26 -13.58 0.92
C SER A 188 -12.88 -12.40 0.02
N ARG A 189 -13.12 -11.16 0.46
CA ARG A 189 -12.70 -9.95 -0.26
C ARG A 189 -11.19 -9.74 -0.21
N TYR A 190 -10.57 -9.98 0.94
CA TYR A 190 -9.12 -9.88 1.11
C TYR A 190 -8.37 -10.74 0.08
N VAL A 191 -8.76 -12.02 -0.10
CA VAL A 191 -8.06 -12.94 -1.01
C VAL A 191 -8.31 -12.65 -2.50
N ARG A 192 -9.16 -11.68 -2.82
CA ARG A 192 -9.37 -11.17 -4.20
C ARG A 192 -8.74 -9.80 -4.41
N HIS A 193 -8.27 -9.15 -3.35
CA HIS A 193 -7.72 -7.81 -3.43
C HIS A 193 -6.23 -7.86 -3.81
N PRO A 194 -5.83 -7.34 -4.98
CA PRO A 194 -4.47 -7.51 -5.52
C PRO A 194 -3.41 -6.87 -4.63
N VAL A 195 -3.65 -5.65 -4.13
CA VAL A 195 -2.73 -4.95 -3.20
C VAL A 195 -2.54 -5.73 -1.89
N MET A 196 -3.63 -6.25 -1.29
CA MET A 196 -3.53 -7.02 -0.04
C MET A 196 -2.77 -8.32 -0.23
N LEU A 197 -2.98 -9.01 -1.35
CA LEU A 197 -2.24 -10.22 -1.70
C LEU A 197 -0.75 -9.93 -1.95
N ALA A 198 -0.43 -8.87 -2.71
CA ALA A 198 0.95 -8.43 -2.92
C ALA A 198 1.62 -8.07 -1.59
N SER A 199 0.88 -7.38 -0.71
CA SER A 199 1.36 -7.04 0.62
C SER A 199 1.67 -8.28 1.46
N LEU A 200 0.74 -9.25 1.48
CA LEU A 200 0.94 -10.52 2.20
C LEU A 200 2.09 -11.34 1.62
N PHE A 201 2.24 -11.35 0.30
CA PHE A 201 3.32 -12.04 -0.38
C PHE A 201 4.68 -11.48 0.04
N VAL A 202 4.86 -10.17 0.05
CA VAL A 202 6.12 -9.54 0.50
C VAL A 202 6.39 -9.82 1.98
N ILE A 203 5.38 -9.64 2.85
CA ILE A 203 5.49 -9.92 4.30
C ILE A 203 5.95 -11.36 4.56
N THR A 204 5.55 -12.31 3.72
CA THR A 204 5.91 -13.73 3.88
C THR A 204 7.23 -14.09 3.19
N LEU A 205 7.51 -13.51 2.02
CA LEU A 205 8.70 -13.81 1.23
C LEU A 205 9.99 -13.25 1.86
N VAL A 206 9.97 -11.98 2.28
CA VAL A 206 11.14 -11.28 2.80
C VAL A 206 11.80 -11.99 4.01
N PRO A 207 11.07 -12.41 5.06
CA PRO A 207 11.71 -13.09 6.18
C PRO A 207 12.29 -14.45 5.78
N VAL A 208 11.68 -15.17 4.82
CA VAL A 208 12.23 -16.42 4.26
C VAL A 208 13.52 -16.14 3.51
N GLY A 209 13.55 -15.08 2.69
CA GLY A 209 14.75 -14.64 1.98
C GLY A 209 15.88 -14.23 2.92
N LEU A 210 15.57 -13.39 3.92
CA LEU A 210 16.52 -12.97 4.95
C LEU A 210 17.07 -14.15 5.74
N PHE A 211 16.22 -15.06 6.18
CA PHE A 211 16.67 -16.28 6.83
C PHE A 211 17.58 -17.11 5.92
N GLY A 212 17.19 -17.30 4.66
CA GLY A 212 17.96 -18.04 3.66
C GLY A 212 19.35 -17.46 3.43
N ILE A 213 19.48 -16.14 3.24
CA ILE A 213 20.80 -15.51 3.03
C ILE A 213 21.69 -15.64 4.27
N ARG A 214 21.12 -15.58 5.49
CA ARG A 214 21.89 -15.78 6.73
C ARG A 214 22.39 -17.23 6.83
N VAL A 215 21.58 -18.21 6.46
CA VAL A 215 21.99 -19.62 6.40
C VAL A 215 23.10 -19.85 5.36
N LEU A 216 23.06 -19.12 4.24
CA LEU A 216 24.11 -19.15 3.21
C LEU A 216 25.40 -18.42 3.61
N GLY A 217 25.45 -17.83 4.81
CA GLY A 217 26.65 -17.22 5.39
C GLY A 217 26.73 -15.70 5.23
N PHE A 218 25.69 -15.02 4.74
CA PHE A 218 25.63 -13.56 4.80
C PHE A 218 25.55 -13.09 6.25
N SER A 219 26.33 -12.06 6.58
CA SER A 219 26.29 -11.44 7.91
C SER A 219 26.54 -9.93 7.78
N PRO A 220 25.69 -9.06 8.36
CA PRO A 220 25.81 -7.61 8.27
C PRO A 220 26.88 -7.07 9.24
N THR A 221 28.13 -7.53 9.11
CA THR A 221 29.23 -7.17 10.01
C THR A 221 29.75 -5.74 9.85
N THR A 222 29.34 -5.07 8.77
CA THR A 222 29.62 -3.66 8.49
C THR A 222 28.32 -2.88 8.44
N GLN A 223 28.41 -1.57 8.63
CA GLN A 223 27.25 -0.69 8.56
C GLN A 223 26.74 -0.58 7.13
N THR A 224 27.63 -0.61 6.13
CA THR A 224 27.25 -0.68 4.72
C THR A 224 26.45 -1.93 4.40
N TYR A 225 26.85 -3.10 4.90
CA TYR A 225 26.07 -4.34 4.70
C TYR A 225 24.76 -4.31 5.49
N THR A 226 24.73 -3.66 6.65
CA THR A 226 23.49 -3.41 7.39
C THR A 226 22.51 -2.58 6.55
N ALA A 227 22.98 -1.50 5.90
CA ALA A 227 22.16 -0.69 5.00
C ALA A 227 21.64 -1.51 3.83
N LEU A 228 22.52 -2.23 3.12
CA LEU A 228 22.15 -3.04 1.96
C LEU A 228 21.15 -4.14 2.32
N GLU A 229 21.32 -4.79 3.46
CA GLU A 229 20.37 -5.80 3.97
C GLU A 229 18.98 -5.20 4.18
N THR A 230 18.89 -4.04 4.85
CA THR A 230 17.61 -3.39 5.12
C THR A 230 16.97 -2.85 3.84
N ILE A 231 17.74 -2.26 2.92
CA ILE A 231 17.22 -1.79 1.63
C ILE A 231 16.69 -2.95 0.81
N ALA A 232 17.43 -4.07 0.74
CA ALA A 232 17.00 -5.24 -0.01
C ALA A 232 15.74 -5.88 0.59
N ALA A 233 15.54 -5.77 1.91
CA ALA A 233 14.34 -6.23 2.59
C ALA A 233 13.14 -5.27 2.42
N ASN A 234 13.39 -3.99 2.15
CA ASN A 234 12.36 -2.97 2.02
C ASN A 234 11.72 -3.03 0.63
N LEU A 235 10.66 -3.81 0.54
CA LEU A 235 9.87 -4.03 -0.67
C LEU A 235 8.47 -3.39 -0.56
N CYS A 236 8.32 -2.35 0.26
CA CYS A 236 7.06 -1.64 0.50
C CYS A 236 6.48 -0.97 -0.76
N TRP A 237 7.28 -0.79 -1.80
CA TRP A 237 6.84 -0.26 -3.10
C TRP A 237 6.10 -1.29 -3.97
N ILE A 238 6.18 -2.59 -3.66
CA ILE A 238 5.55 -3.64 -4.47
C ILE A 238 4.01 -3.57 -4.41
N PRO A 239 3.34 -3.47 -3.25
CA PRO A 239 1.88 -3.44 -3.21
C PRO A 239 1.26 -2.25 -3.95
N PRO A 240 1.75 -1.00 -3.79
CA PRO A 240 1.27 0.14 -4.57
C PRO A 240 1.52 -0.02 -6.08
N LEU A 241 2.68 -0.55 -6.46
CA LEU A 241 2.96 -0.87 -7.87
C LEU A 241 1.96 -1.90 -8.43
N VAL A 242 1.61 -2.92 -7.65
CA VAL A 242 0.64 -3.93 -8.05
C VAL A 242 -0.77 -3.34 -8.15
N GLY A 243 -1.15 -2.42 -7.26
CA GLY A 243 -2.41 -1.67 -7.37
C GLY A 243 -2.48 -0.91 -8.69
N TRP A 244 -1.47 -0.06 -8.93
CA TRP A 244 -1.36 0.72 -10.15
C TRP A 244 -1.37 -0.13 -11.43
N LEU A 245 -0.65 -1.27 -11.45
CA LEU A 245 -0.66 -2.18 -12.59
C LEU A 245 -2.01 -2.87 -12.77
N ASN A 246 -2.65 -3.31 -11.69
CA ASN A 246 -3.91 -4.05 -11.77
C ASN A 246 -5.06 -3.18 -12.29
N GLU A 247 -5.09 -1.90 -11.96
CA GLU A 247 -6.09 -0.97 -12.48
C GLU A 247 -5.77 -0.51 -13.90
N LYS A 248 -4.49 -0.28 -14.22
CA LYS A 248 -4.09 0.11 -15.58
C LYS A 248 -4.35 -0.96 -16.66
N TYR A 249 -4.43 -2.23 -16.27
CA TYR A 249 -4.63 -3.37 -17.19
C TYR A 249 -5.95 -4.12 -16.95
N ARG A 250 -6.85 -3.57 -16.14
CA ARG A 250 -8.25 -3.99 -16.08
C ARG A 250 -9.06 -3.28 -17.15
#